data_AF-A0A6G4QYM9-F1
#
_entry.id   AF-A0A6G4QYM9-F1
#
_cell.length_a   1.000
_cell.length_b   1.000
_cell.length_c   1.000
_cell.angle_alpha   90.00
_cell.angle_beta   90.00
_cell.angle_gamma   90.00
#
_symmetry.space_group_name_H-M   'P 1'
#
loop_
_entity.id
_entity.type
_entity.pdbx_description
1 polymer ?
#
loop_
_entity_poly.entity_id
_entity_poly.type
_entity_poly.pdbx_seq_one_letter_code
_entity_poly.pdbx_strand_id
1 'polypeptide(L)'
;MGNDIDTHLGKRLRRRRRLLGLTQQQLAGAVGVRFQQIQKYECGANRISAARLWQLSEALEVPVGYFYDGLSAIARDTAPAASNDSEGGEMFARKETIDLIRAYYLLGERPRRRLLDLAKSLNGVEQLEA
;
A
#
# COMPACT_ATOMS: atom_id res chain seq x y z
N MET A 1 17.61 -14.31 -8.60
CA MET A 1 16.70 -13.28 -9.16
C MET A 1 16.00 -12.60 -7.99
N GLY A 2 16.26 -11.31 -7.80
CA GLY A 2 15.57 -10.52 -6.77
C GLY A 2 14.09 -10.42 -7.15
N ASN A 3 13.20 -10.48 -6.16
CA ASN A 3 11.77 -10.32 -6.38
C ASN A 3 11.52 -8.93 -6.99
N ASP A 4 10.57 -8.78 -7.93
CA ASP A 4 10.30 -7.49 -8.60
C ASP A 4 10.00 -6.38 -7.57
N ILE A 5 9.43 -6.78 -6.43
CA ILE A 5 9.20 -5.94 -5.26
C ILE A 5 10.51 -5.39 -4.70
N ASP A 6 11.51 -6.23 -4.41
CA ASP A 6 12.79 -5.81 -3.83
C ASP A 6 13.52 -4.82 -4.74
N THR A 7 13.46 -5.06 -6.05
CA THR A 7 14.04 -4.16 -7.06
C THR A 7 13.32 -2.81 -7.08
N HIS A 8 11.99 -2.80 -6.96
CA HIS A 8 11.21 -1.57 -6.87
C HIS A 8 11.54 -0.79 -5.59
N LEU A 9 11.55 -1.46 -4.44
CA LEU A 9 11.93 -0.86 -3.14
C LEU A 9 13.31 -0.21 -3.24
N GLY A 10 14.29 -0.92 -3.82
CA GLY A 10 15.64 -0.42 -4.04
C GLY A 10 15.71 0.82 -4.93
N LYS A 11 14.93 0.87 -6.01
CA LYS A 11 14.81 2.05 -6.89
C LYS A 11 14.22 3.26 -6.15
N ARG A 12 13.14 3.07 -5.38
CA ARG A 12 12.50 4.13 -4.58
C ARG A 12 13.45 4.68 -3.52
N LEU A 13 14.15 3.78 -2.82
CA LEU A 13 15.19 4.08 -1.84
C LEU A 13 16.30 4.96 -2.46
N ARG A 14 16.91 4.50 -3.56
CA ARG A 14 17.98 5.21 -4.26
C ARG A 14 17.55 6.59 -4.74
N ARG A 15 16.34 6.69 -5.29
CA ARG A 15 15.77 7.96 -5.76
C ARG A 15 15.64 8.96 -4.61
N ARG A 16 15.02 8.55 -3.50
CA ARG A 16 14.79 9.45 -2.36
C ARG A 16 16.11 9.89 -1.72
N ARG A 17 17.04 8.96 -1.51
CA ARG A 17 18.38 9.28 -0.98
C ARG A 17 19.08 10.36 -1.81
N ARG A 18 19.05 10.23 -3.14
CA ARG A 18 19.65 11.21 -4.06
C ARG A 18 18.97 12.58 -4.01
N LEU A 19 17.64 12.62 -3.87
CA LEU A 19 16.90 13.88 -3.71
C LEU A 19 17.30 14.64 -2.43
N LEU A 20 17.66 13.90 -1.38
CA LEU A 20 18.19 14.48 -0.14
C LEU A 20 19.69 14.79 -0.19
N GLY A 21 20.37 14.54 -1.33
CA GLY A 21 21.81 14.76 -1.46
C GLY A 21 22.68 13.79 -0.64
N LEU A 22 22.10 12.72 -0.09
CA LEU A 22 22.80 11.81 0.82
C LEU A 22 23.65 10.80 0.04
N THR A 23 24.85 10.50 0.53
CA THR A 23 25.65 9.36 0.09
C THR A 23 25.14 8.04 0.69
N GLN A 24 25.52 6.91 0.11
CA GLN A 24 25.16 5.60 0.68
C GLN A 24 25.75 5.41 2.08
N GLN A 25 26.95 5.94 2.35
CA GLN A 25 27.57 5.89 3.68
C GLN A 25 26.78 6.72 4.70
N GLN A 26 26.33 7.92 4.34
CA GLN A 26 25.53 8.77 5.23
C GLN A 26 24.20 8.10 5.61
N LEU A 27 23.48 7.55 4.62
CA LEU A 27 22.24 6.81 4.89
C LEU A 27 22.49 5.54 5.72
N ALA A 28 23.58 4.84 5.45
CA ALA A 28 23.97 3.66 6.22
C ALA A 28 24.24 4.01 7.70
N GLY A 29 24.92 5.13 7.95
CA GLY A 29 25.17 5.67 9.27
C GLY A 29 23.86 6.01 10.01
N ALA A 30 22.93 6.71 9.34
CA ALA A 30 21.64 7.07 9.93
C ALA A 30 20.79 5.86 10.34
N VAL A 31 20.91 4.74 9.63
CA VAL A 31 20.11 3.52 9.86
C VAL A 31 20.89 2.46 10.67
N GLY A 32 22.17 2.70 10.98
CA GLY A 32 23.01 1.77 11.73
C GLY A 32 23.33 0.48 10.96
N VAL A 33 23.63 0.58 9.66
CA VAL A 33 24.05 -0.54 8.81
C VAL A 33 25.36 -0.23 8.08
N ARG A 34 25.98 -1.25 7.48
CA ARG A 34 27.16 -1.05 6.61
C ARG A 34 26.74 -0.45 5.27
N PHE A 35 27.59 0.39 4.67
CA PHE A 35 27.30 1.02 3.37
C PHE A 35 27.01 0.00 2.26
N GLN A 36 27.70 -1.14 2.26
CA GLN A 36 27.48 -2.24 1.32
C GLN A 36 26.06 -2.78 1.41
N GLN A 37 25.45 -2.74 2.60
CA GLN A 37 24.07 -3.19 2.79
C GLN A 37 23.09 -2.23 2.10
N ILE A 38 23.30 -0.92 2.22
CA ILE A 38 22.51 0.07 1.47
C ILE A 38 22.68 -0.13 -0.04
N GLN A 39 23.90 -0.39 -0.52
CA GLN A 39 24.13 -0.71 -1.92
C GLN A 39 23.34 -1.95 -2.37
N LYS A 40 23.35 -3.03 -1.57
CA LYS A 40 22.60 -4.27 -1.84
C LYS A 40 21.08 -4.06 -1.79
N TYR A 41 20.59 -3.17 -0.94
CA TYR A 41 19.19 -2.77 -0.92
C TYR A 41 18.82 -1.97 -2.18
N GLU A 42 19.65 -1.01 -2.59
CA GLU A 42 19.38 -0.17 -3.77
C GLU A 42 19.38 -0.94 -5.09
N CYS A 43 20.14 -2.02 -5.20
CA CYS A 43 20.12 -2.90 -6.37
C CYS A 43 19.14 -4.07 -6.26
N GLY A 44 18.38 -4.20 -5.16
CA GLY A 44 17.43 -5.29 -4.94
C GLY A 44 18.08 -6.66 -4.72
N ALA A 45 19.40 -6.72 -4.49
CA ALA A 45 20.12 -7.96 -4.24
C ALA A 45 19.79 -8.54 -2.85
N ASN A 46 19.48 -7.67 -1.87
CA ASN A 46 19.06 -8.07 -0.54
C ASN A 46 17.63 -7.60 -0.25
N ARG A 47 16.84 -8.50 0.33
CA ARG A 47 15.52 -8.18 0.90
C ARG A 47 15.65 -7.21 2.07
N ILE A 48 14.72 -6.27 2.14
CA ILE A 48 14.61 -5.33 3.25
C ILE A 48 13.52 -5.84 4.19
N SER A 49 13.86 -6.07 5.46
CA SER A 49 12.84 -6.45 6.46
C SER A 49 11.92 -5.28 6.78
N ALA A 50 10.69 -5.56 7.24
CA ALA A 50 9.73 -4.51 7.60
C ALA A 50 10.30 -3.51 8.62
N ALA A 51 10.98 -4.00 9.66
CA ALA A 51 11.64 -3.16 10.65
C ALA A 51 12.70 -2.24 10.02
N ARG A 52 13.46 -2.74 9.04
CA ARG A 52 14.47 -1.94 8.35
C ARG A 52 13.84 -0.92 7.41
N LEU A 53 12.75 -1.29 6.74
CA LEU A 53 12.00 -0.38 5.87
C LEU A 53 11.40 0.78 6.66
N TRP A 54 10.92 0.53 7.88
CA TRP A 54 10.50 1.58 8.81
C TRP A 54 11.64 2.55 9.14
N GLN A 55 12.81 2.04 9.55
CA GLN A 55 13.97 2.89 9.86
C GLN A 55 14.45 3.70 8.64
N LEU A 56 14.41 3.11 7.45
CA LEU A 56 14.72 3.82 6.21
C LEU A 56 13.68 4.92 5.91
N SER A 57 12.41 4.70 6.25
CA SER A 57 11.35 5.70 6.07
C SER A 57 11.58 6.93 6.95
N GLU A 58 11.97 6.70 8.21
CA GLU A 58 12.33 7.76 9.17
C GLU A 58 13.57 8.52 8.68
N ALA A 59 14.65 7.81 8.32
CA ALA A 59 15.90 8.44 7.88
C ALA A 59 15.78 9.20 6.55
N LEU A 60 14.75 8.94 5.75
CA LEU A 60 14.49 9.58 4.46
C LEU A 60 13.31 10.56 4.51
N GLU A 61 12.71 10.75 5.69
CA GLU A 61 11.57 11.64 5.93
C GLU A 61 10.43 11.38 4.94
N VAL A 62 10.02 10.11 4.83
CA VAL A 62 8.89 9.69 3.99
C VAL A 62 8.01 8.68 4.73
N PRO A 63 6.70 8.62 4.47
CA PRO A 63 5.86 7.54 4.96
C PRO A 63 6.32 6.19 4.41
N VAL A 64 6.19 5.10 5.17
CA VAL A 64 6.55 3.74 4.70
C VAL A 64 5.87 3.37 3.38
N GLY A 65 4.63 3.84 3.17
CA GLY A 65 3.89 3.65 1.92
C GLY A 65 4.64 4.15 0.67
N TYR A 66 5.49 5.16 0.80
CA TYR A 66 6.31 5.70 -0.29
C TYR A 66 7.11 4.62 -1.02
N PHE A 67 7.57 3.59 -0.34
CA PHE A 67 8.37 2.54 -1.00
C PHE A 67 7.54 1.63 -1.90
N TYR A 68 6.21 1.61 -1.74
CA TYR A 68 5.29 0.77 -2.50
C TYR A 68 4.48 1.54 -3.56
N ASP A 69 4.66 2.86 -3.67
CA ASP A 69 3.94 3.63 -4.69
C ASP A 69 4.34 3.19 -6.10
N GLY A 70 3.33 2.85 -6.91
CA GLY A 70 3.53 2.37 -8.28
C GLY A 70 3.81 0.87 -8.37
N LEU A 71 3.79 0.14 -7.24
CA LEU A 71 3.88 -1.33 -7.24
C LEU A 71 2.61 -1.98 -7.81
N SER A 72 1.45 -1.33 -7.68
CA SER A 72 0.16 -1.80 -8.21
C SER A 72 0.11 -1.93 -9.73
N ALA A 73 0.94 -1.18 -10.46
CA ALA A 73 1.12 -1.36 -11.90
C ALA A 73 1.92 -2.65 -12.21
N ILE A 74 2.94 -2.97 -11.40
CA ILE A 74 3.80 -4.14 -11.58
C ILE A 74 3.06 -5.44 -11.20
N ALA A 75 2.20 -5.39 -10.18
CA ALA A 75 1.38 -6.53 -9.76
C ALA A 75 0.32 -6.91 -10.80
N ARG A 76 -0.12 -5.96 -11.65
CA ARG A 76 -1.06 -6.21 -12.75
C ARG A 76 -0.39 -6.83 -13.97
N ASP A 77 0.89 -6.55 -14.22
CA ASP A 77 1.65 -7.11 -15.35
C ASP A 77 2.22 -8.52 -15.09
N THR A 78 2.37 -8.91 -13.81
CA THR A 78 2.97 -10.19 -13.41
C THR A 78 1.96 -11.28 -13.03
N ALA A 79 0.68 -10.92 -12.89
CA ALA A 79 -0.39 -11.91 -12.76
C ALA A 79 -0.71 -12.49 -14.15
N PRO A 80 -0.70 -13.82 -14.34
CA PRO A 80 -1.32 -14.40 -15.53
C PRO A 80 -2.78 -13.96 -15.53
N ALA A 81 -3.31 -13.63 -16.71
CA ALA A 81 -4.73 -13.33 -16.92
C ALA A 81 -5.58 -14.57 -16.57
N ALA A 82 -5.80 -14.79 -15.27
CA ALA A 82 -6.63 -15.82 -14.71
C ALA A 82 -7.64 -15.12 -13.79
N SER A 83 -8.77 -14.77 -14.43
CA SER A 83 -10.13 -14.84 -13.89
C SER A 83 -10.35 -14.45 -12.41
N ASN A 84 -11.06 -13.33 -12.26
CA ASN A 84 -12.22 -13.17 -11.36
C ASN A 84 -11.99 -13.36 -9.85
N ASP A 85 -11.28 -12.43 -9.23
CA ASP A 85 -11.55 -12.01 -7.84
C ASP A 85 -11.42 -10.48 -7.72
N SER A 86 -11.93 -9.75 -8.71
CA SER A 86 -11.98 -8.28 -8.73
C SER A 86 -13.24 -7.70 -8.07
N GLU A 87 -14.02 -8.49 -7.33
CA GLU A 87 -15.24 -7.97 -6.71
C GLU A 87 -14.95 -7.12 -5.47
N GLY A 88 -13.94 -7.48 -4.66
CA GLY A 88 -13.60 -6.73 -3.45
C GLY A 88 -12.86 -5.41 -3.70
N GLY A 89 -11.97 -5.37 -4.70
CA GLY A 89 -11.12 -4.20 -4.98
C GLY A 89 -11.82 -3.08 -5.76
N GLU A 90 -12.70 -3.43 -6.70
CA GLU A 90 -13.46 -2.46 -7.50
C GLU A 90 -14.64 -1.85 -6.71
N MET A 91 -15.16 -2.57 -5.71
CA MET A 91 -16.22 -2.07 -4.83
C MET A 91 -15.79 -0.86 -4.00
N PHE A 92 -14.52 -0.79 -3.59
CA PHE A 92 -13.95 0.37 -2.88
C PHE A 92 -13.47 1.49 -3.81
N ALA A 93 -13.35 1.24 -5.12
CA ALA A 93 -12.94 2.26 -6.10
C ALA A 93 -14.12 3.13 -6.57
N ARG A 94 -15.37 2.78 -6.24
CA ARG A 94 -16.53 3.64 -6.51
C ARG A 94 -16.48 4.81 -5.53
N LYS A 95 -16.33 6.03 -6.05
CA LYS A 95 -16.40 7.30 -5.32
C LYS A 95 -17.59 7.32 -4.34
N GLU A 96 -18.71 6.75 -4.76
CA GLU A 96 -19.93 6.58 -3.98
C GLU A 96 -19.73 5.76 -2.68
N THR A 97 -18.97 4.66 -2.71
CA THR A 97 -18.65 3.86 -1.52
C THR A 97 -17.82 4.65 -0.51
N ILE A 98 -16.83 5.40 -0.99
CA ILE A 98 -15.98 6.23 -0.13
C ILE A 98 -16.78 7.36 0.50
N ASP A 99 -17.62 8.03 -0.29
CA ASP A 99 -18.49 9.11 0.19
C ASP A 99 -19.52 8.59 1.20
N LEU A 100 -20.08 7.40 0.99
CA LEU A 100 -20.96 6.73 1.94
C LEU A 100 -20.25 6.39 3.27
N ILE A 101 -19.05 5.82 3.21
CA ILE A 101 -18.27 5.48 4.41
C ILE A 101 -17.92 6.74 5.20
N ARG A 102 -17.51 7.82 4.52
CA ARG A 102 -17.23 9.11 5.17
C ARG A 102 -18.48 9.68 5.83
N ALA A 103 -19.61 9.69 5.12
CA ALA A 103 -20.89 10.14 5.67
C ALA A 103 -21.31 9.29 6.88
N TYR A 104 -21.13 7.97 6.83
CA TYR A 104 -21.45 7.04 7.92
C TYR A 104 -20.68 7.36 9.22
N TYR A 105 -19.38 7.66 9.13
CA TYR A 105 -18.58 8.02 10.30
C TYR A 105 -18.95 9.38 10.91
N LEU A 106 -19.51 10.30 10.12
CA LEU A 106 -19.99 11.61 10.60
C LEU A 106 -21.34 11.52 11.33
N LEU A 107 -22.09 10.43 11.19
CA LEU A 107 -23.37 10.23 11.86
C LEU A 107 -23.21 9.82 13.34
N GLY A 108 -24.21 10.13 14.17
CA GLY A 108 -24.32 9.60 15.55
C GLY A 108 -24.86 8.16 15.59
N GLU A 109 -24.84 7.52 16.77
CA GLU A 109 -25.23 6.09 16.92
C GLU A 109 -26.66 5.77 16.44
N ARG A 110 -27.64 6.62 16.77
CA ARG A 110 -29.04 6.40 16.38
C ARG A 110 -29.24 6.46 14.86
N PRO A 111 -28.75 7.49 14.13
CA PRO A 111 -28.78 7.51 12.67
C PRO A 111 -28.03 6.36 11.99
N ARG A 112 -26.86 5.94 12.51
CA ARG A 112 -26.11 4.81 11.93
C ARG A 112 -26.90 3.51 11.94
N ARG A 113 -27.58 3.19 13.04
CA ARG A 113 -28.44 1.99 13.12
C ARG A 113 -29.56 2.02 12.09
N ARG A 114 -30.26 3.16 11.97
CA ARG A 114 -31.34 3.32 10.98
C ARG A 114 -30.84 3.19 9.54
N LEU A 115 -29.66 3.74 9.23
CA LEU A 115 -29.05 3.60 7.90
C LEU A 115 -28.70 2.13 7.61
N LEU A 116 -28.17 1.41 8.60
CA LEU A 116 -27.86 -0.01 8.48
C LEU A 116 -29.13 -0.85 8.28
N ASP A 117 -30.20 -0.56 9.02
CA ASP A 117 -31.50 -1.24 8.88
C ASP A 117 -32.12 -0.99 7.51
N LEU A 118 -32.02 0.24 6.99
CA LEU A 118 -32.44 0.59 5.64
C LEU A 118 -31.63 -0.19 4.58
N ALA A 119 -30.30 -0.17 4.68
CA ALA A 119 -29.44 -0.91 3.75
C ALA A 119 -29.74 -2.41 3.74
N LYS A 120 -30.01 -3.01 4.91
CA LYS A 120 -30.44 -4.40 5.03
C LYS A 120 -31.81 -4.65 4.41
N SER A 121 -32.78 -3.74 4.60
CA SER A 121 -34.11 -3.87 4.00
C SER A 121 -34.08 -3.79 2.47
N LEU A 122 -33.16 -3.02 1.90
CA LEU A 122 -32.97 -2.90 0.45
C LEU A 122 -32.35 -4.17 -0.16
N ASN A 123 -31.61 -4.95 0.63
CA ASN A 123 -30.99 -6.21 0.20
C ASN A 123 -31.94 -7.42 0.32
N GLY A 124 -33.16 -7.22 0.85
CA GLY A 124 -34.12 -8.28 1.18
C GLY A 124 -35.17 -8.60 0.10
N VAL A 125 -35.00 -8.16 -1.15
CA VAL A 125 -36.00 -8.37 -2.22
C VAL A 125 -35.68 -9.59 -3.11
N GLU A 126 -34.58 -10.31 -2.88
CA GLU A 126 -34.17 -11.47 -3.70
C GLU A 126 -34.44 -12.86 -3.09
N GLN A 127 -35.31 -12.97 -2.07
CA GLN A 127 -35.75 -14.28 -1.57
C GLN A 127 -37.28 -14.35 -1.44
N LEU A 128 -37.98 -14.28 -2.57
CA LEU A 128 -39.36 -14.72 -2.72
C LEU A 128 -39.56 -15.22 -4.16
N GLU A 129 -39.62 -16.54 -4.30
CA GLU A 129 -40.25 -17.39 -5.34
C GLU A 129 -39.40 -18.69 -5.41
N ALA A 130 -39.81 -19.75 -4.72
CA ALA A 130 -40.85 -20.72 -5.09
C ALA A 130 -40.46 -21.55 -6.33
#